data_AF-A0A961R4P7-F1
#
_entry.id   AF-A0A961R4P7-F1
#
_cell.length_a   1.000
_cell.length_b   1.000
_cell.length_c   1.000
_cell.angle_alpha   90.00
_cell.angle_beta   90.00
_cell.angle_gamma   90.00
#
_symmetry.space_group_name_H-M   'P 1'
#
loop_
_entity.id
_entity.type
_entity.pdbx_description
1 polymer ?
#
loop_
_entity_poly.entity_id
_entity_poly.type
_entity_poly.pdbx_seq_one_letter_code
_entity_poly.pdbx_strand_id
1 'polypeptide(L)'
;RLGIAGLAWAFSVASWINALLLGGTLYLKNHYRPGPDALRNAALILLASLCMGGVIVVLRNYLGASLLDAPLLQRIGFVLCIIAASAVVYFAIVIATGAIPRGPLMQMLRRRRG
;
A
#
# COMPACT_ATOMS: atom_id res chain seq x y z
N ARG A 1 24.10 -17.35 -7.74
CA ARG A 1 24.17 -15.87 -7.85
C ARG A 1 22.95 -15.26 -7.15
N LEU A 2 22.94 -15.26 -5.82
CA LEU A 2 22.04 -14.44 -5.00
C LEU A 2 22.94 -13.35 -4.42
N GLY A 3 23.27 -12.33 -5.22
CA GLY A 3 24.08 -11.20 -4.77
C GLY A 3 23.25 -10.24 -3.90
N ILE A 4 23.27 -8.96 -4.24
CA ILE A 4 22.51 -7.89 -3.55
C ILE A 4 20.99 -8.20 -3.50
N ALA A 5 20.44 -8.85 -4.53
CA ALA A 5 19.03 -9.24 -4.54
C ALA A 5 18.68 -10.22 -3.39
N GLY A 6 19.59 -11.15 -3.05
CA GLY A 6 19.37 -12.09 -1.94
C GLY A 6 19.24 -11.38 -0.60
N LEU A 7 20.04 -10.33 -0.39
CA LEU A 7 19.94 -9.47 0.80
C LEU A 7 18.61 -8.71 0.84
N ALA A 8 18.15 -8.16 -0.28
CA ALA A 8 16.87 -7.45 -0.35
C ALA A 8 15.67 -8.37 -0.03
N TRP A 9 15.71 -9.61 -0.52
CA TRP A 9 14.72 -10.63 -0.16
C TRP A 9 14.79 -10.98 1.33
N ALA A 10 15.98 -11.21 1.87
CA ALA A 10 16.15 -11.51 3.29
C ALA A 10 15.62 -10.38 4.20
N PHE A 11 15.90 -9.11 3.86
CA PHE A 11 15.41 -7.96 4.61
C PHE A 11 13.88 -7.83 4.56
N SER A 12 13.30 -8.01 3.37
CA SER A 12 11.85 -7.97 3.19
C SER A 12 11.17 -9.07 4.01
N VAL A 13 11.70 -10.29 3.97
CA VAL A 13 11.19 -11.43 4.74
C VAL A 13 11.35 -11.21 6.25
N ALA A 14 12.52 -10.74 6.71
CA ALA A 14 12.76 -10.43 8.10
C ALA A 14 11.79 -9.37 8.64
N SER A 15 11.47 -8.35 7.84
CA SER A 15 10.51 -7.29 8.18
C SER A 15 9.09 -7.84 8.38
N TRP A 16 8.64 -8.71 7.47
CA TRP A 16 7.33 -9.36 7.59
C TRP A 16 7.25 -10.32 8.78
N ILE A 17 8.30 -11.12 9.02
CA ILE A 17 8.37 -12.00 10.19
C ILE A 17 8.28 -11.19 11.48
N ASN A 18 9.00 -10.07 11.56
CA ASN A 18 8.95 -9.19 12.73
C ASN A 18 7.55 -8.64 12.97
N ALA A 19 6.91 -8.11 11.92
CA ALA A 19 5.54 -7.60 12.00
C ALA A 19 4.53 -8.67 12.44
N LEU A 20 4.67 -9.90 11.92
CA LEU A 20 3.80 -11.03 12.28
C LEU A 20 4.01 -11.50 13.72
N LEU A 21 5.25 -11.60 14.18
CA LEU A 21 5.57 -11.97 15.57
C LEU A 21 5.00 -10.93 16.55
N LEU A 22 5.16 -9.64 16.24
CA LEU A 22 4.60 -8.58 17.07
C LEU A 22 3.06 -8.62 17.07
N GLY A 23 2.43 -8.65 15.90
CA GLY A 23 0.97 -8.71 15.79
C GLY A 23 0.39 -9.96 16.47
N GLY A 24 1.03 -11.12 16.28
CA GLY A 24 0.63 -12.38 16.89
C GLY A 24 0.79 -12.39 18.41
N THR A 25 1.90 -11.88 18.94
CA THR A 25 2.09 -11.79 20.40
C THR A 25 1.09 -10.87 21.07
N LEU A 26 0.70 -9.76 20.44
CA LEU A 26 -0.36 -8.88 20.93
C LEU A 26 -1.73 -9.58 20.95
N TYR A 27 -2.04 -10.37 19.92
CA TYR A 27 -3.27 -11.15 19.83
C TYR A 27 -3.32 -12.27 20.88
N LEU A 28 -2.23 -13.04 21.01
CA LEU A 28 -2.08 -14.15 21.97
C LEU A 28 -2.23 -13.68 23.42
N LYS A 29 -1.70 -12.48 23.75
CA LYS A 29 -1.80 -11.91 25.11
C LYS A 29 -3.15 -11.25 25.41
N ASN A 30 -4.15 -11.33 24.51
CA ASN A 30 -5.46 -10.68 24.64
C ASN A 30 -5.41 -9.15 24.93
N HIS A 31 -4.26 -8.49 24.77
CA HIS A 31 -4.14 -7.04 24.94
C HIS A 31 -4.79 -6.26 23.79
N TYR A 32 -4.96 -6.91 22.63
CA TYR A 32 -5.59 -6.30 21.47
C TYR A 32 -6.44 -7.34 20.72
N ARG A 33 -7.76 -7.11 20.70
CA ARG A 33 -8.68 -7.83 19.83
C ARG A 33 -8.97 -6.93 18.64
N PRO A 34 -8.50 -7.25 17.42
CA PRO A 34 -8.83 -6.45 16.24
C PRO A 34 -10.36 -6.43 16.11
N GLY A 35 -10.95 -5.25 16.25
CA GLY A 35 -12.39 -5.08 16.07
C GLY A 35 -12.79 -5.44 14.63
N PRO A 36 -14.06 -5.82 14.38
CA PRO A 36 -14.55 -6.15 13.05
C PRO A 36 -14.33 -5.00 12.04
N ASP A 37 -14.35 -3.74 12.52
CA ASP A 37 -14.03 -2.57 11.70
C ASP A 37 -12.57 -2.55 11.24
N ALA A 38 -11.61 -2.94 12.09
CA ALA A 38 -10.20 -2.95 11.74
C ALA A 38 -9.91 -4.00 10.65
N LEU A 39 -10.54 -5.17 10.75
CA LEU A 39 -10.42 -6.22 9.75
C LEU A 39 -11.09 -5.82 8.43
N ARG A 40 -12.27 -5.20 8.50
CA ARG A 40 -12.96 -4.65 7.32
C ARG A 40 -12.12 -3.58 6.63
N ASN A 41 -11.53 -2.65 7.38
CA ASN A 41 -10.69 -1.60 6.82
C ASN A 41 -9.43 -2.19 6.16
N ALA A 42 -8.78 -3.18 6.78
CA ALA A 42 -7.66 -3.89 6.18
C ALA A 42 -8.05 -4.58 4.86
N ALA A 43 -9.19 -5.26 4.82
CA ALA A 43 -9.71 -5.88 3.60
C ALA A 43 -10.02 -4.85 2.50
N LEU A 44 -10.59 -3.69 2.86
CA LEU A 44 -10.88 -2.60 1.91
C LEU A 44 -9.60 -1.98 1.36
N ILE A 45 -8.57 -1.79 2.19
CA ILE A 45 -7.24 -1.32 1.75
C ILE A 45 -6.60 -2.33 0.79
N LEU A 46 -6.70 -3.63 1.08
CA LEU A 46 -6.22 -4.68 0.19
C LEU A 46 -6.96 -4.65 -1.15
N LEU A 47 -8.29 -4.50 -1.14
CA LEU A 47 -9.10 -4.39 -2.36
C LEU A 47 -8.71 -3.15 -3.17
N ALA A 48 -8.58 -1.99 -2.53
CA ALA A 48 -8.14 -0.75 -3.18
C ALA A 48 -6.74 -0.92 -3.80
N SER A 49 -5.84 -1.63 -3.13
CA SER A 49 -4.48 -1.91 -3.63
C SER A 49 -4.51 -2.84 -4.84
N LEU A 50 -5.39 -3.85 -4.84
CA LEU A 50 -5.60 -4.73 -5.99
C LEU A 50 -6.17 -3.95 -7.19
N CYS A 51 -7.17 -3.10 -6.97
CA CYS A 51 -7.72 -2.24 -8.02
C CYS A 51 -6.66 -1.30 -8.60
N MET A 52 -5.86 -0.66 -7.74
CA MET A 52 -4.71 0.16 -8.17
C MET A 52 -3.72 -0.65 -9.02
N GLY A 53 -3.36 -1.85 -8.58
CA GLY A 53 -2.50 -2.76 -9.35
C GLY A 53 -3.09 -3.10 -10.71
N GLY A 54 -4.39 -3.36 -10.78
CA GLY A 54 -5.13 -3.60 -12.02
C GLY A 54 -5.02 -2.42 -12.99
N VAL A 55 -5.22 -1.19 -12.50
CA VAL A 55 -5.07 0.04 -13.30
C VAL A 55 -3.66 0.17 -13.87
N ILE A 56 -2.63 -0.10 -13.05
CA ILE A 56 -1.24 -0.06 -13.50
C ILE A 56 -1.01 -1.05 -14.65
N VAL A 57 -1.50 -2.30 -14.52
CA VAL A 57 -1.33 -3.33 -15.55
C VAL A 57 -2.03 -2.92 -16.85
N VAL A 58 -3.26 -2.40 -16.74
CA VAL A 58 -4.04 -1.92 -17.89
C VAL A 58 -3.31 -0.76 -18.57
N LEU A 59 -2.96 0.30 -17.85
CA LEU A 59 -2.22 1.44 -18.41
C LEU A 59 -0.88 1.02 -19.00
N ARG A 60 -0.15 0.10 -18.35
CA ARG A 60 1.11 -0.41 -18.87
C ARG A 60 0.93 -1.17 -20.18
N ASN A 61 -0.16 -1.93 -20.35
CA ASN A 61 -0.42 -2.64 -21.61
C ASN A 61 -0.78 -1.68 -22.74
N TYR A 62 -1.57 -0.63 -22.47
CA TYR A 62 -1.96 0.36 -23.47
C TYR A 62 -0.83 1.32 -23.85
N LEU A 63 -0.06 1.81 -22.87
CA LEU A 63 1.01 2.79 -23.09
C LEU A 63 2.38 2.12 -23.29
N GLY A 64 2.51 0.81 -23.06
CA GLY A 64 3.78 0.09 -23.00
C GLY A 64 4.61 0.17 -24.29
N ALA A 65 3.96 0.19 -25.46
CA ALA A 65 4.63 0.40 -26.73
C ALA A 65 5.23 1.81 -26.83
N SER A 66 4.49 2.84 -26.40
CA SER A 66 4.97 4.23 -26.41
C SER A 66 6.01 4.52 -25.33
N LEU A 67 6.09 3.74 -24.24
CA LEU A 67 7.09 3.92 -23.19
C LEU A 67 8.49 3.40 -23.56
N LEU A 68 8.59 2.41 -24.45
CA LEU A 68 9.85 1.74 -24.77
C LEU A 68 10.71 2.54 -25.75
N ASP A 69 10.09 3.25 -26.68
CA ASP A 69 10.78 4.04 -27.71
C ASP A 69 10.92 5.54 -27.36
N ALA A 70 10.39 5.97 -26.21
CA ALA A 70 10.36 7.39 -25.84
C ALA A 70 11.69 7.88 -25.23
N PRO A 71 12.12 9.13 -25.53
CA PRO A 71 13.22 9.80 -24.84
C PRO A 71 12.99 9.89 -23.33
N LEU A 72 14.08 9.93 -22.56
CA LEU A 72 14.09 9.81 -21.09
C LEU A 72 13.06 10.72 -20.39
N LEU A 73 12.94 11.97 -20.83
CA LEU A 73 12.03 12.95 -20.22
C LEU A 73 10.55 12.57 -20.41
N GLN A 74 10.18 12.08 -21.60
CA GLN A 74 8.83 11.59 -21.86
C GLN A 74 8.53 10.33 -21.05
N ARG A 75 9.50 9.43 -20.92
CA ARG A 75 9.35 8.21 -20.11
C ARG A 75 9.09 8.52 -18.64
N ILE A 76 9.80 9.49 -18.07
CA ILE A 76 9.54 9.97 -16.70
C ILE A 76 8.12 10.54 -16.59
N GLY A 77 7.71 11.38 -17.55
CA GLY A 77 6.35 11.94 -17.59
C GLY A 77 5.26 10.87 -17.61
N PHE A 78 5.42 9.85 -18.46
CA PHE A 78 4.49 8.72 -18.53
C PHE A 78 4.43 7.92 -17.24
N VAL A 79 5.58 7.60 -16.64
CA VAL A 79 5.64 6.88 -15.37
C VAL A 79 4.94 7.67 -14.27
N LEU A 80 5.20 8.99 -14.17
CA LEU A 80 4.51 9.86 -13.22
C LEU A 80 3.01 9.90 -13.45
N CYS A 81 2.56 9.93 -14.71
CA CYS A 81 1.15 9.93 -15.06
C CYS A 81 0.47 8.61 -14.65
N ILE A 82 1.12 7.46 -14.88
CA ILE A 82 0.63 6.15 -14.44
C ILE A 82 0.51 6.10 -12.91
N ILE A 83 1.55 6.58 -12.19
CA ILE A 83 1.55 6.63 -10.73
C ILE A 83 0.41 7.52 -10.24
N ALA A 84 0.27 8.73 -10.79
CA ALA A 84 -0.77 9.69 -10.40
C ALA A 84 -2.19 9.13 -10.65
N ALA A 85 -2.44 8.58 -11.83
CA ALA A 85 -3.73 7.99 -12.17
C ALA A 85 -4.08 6.81 -11.24
N SER A 86 -3.11 5.93 -10.97
CA SER A 86 -3.31 4.78 -10.09
C SER A 86 -3.52 5.20 -8.63
N ALA A 87 -2.78 6.22 -8.18
CA ALA A 87 -2.95 6.80 -6.85
C ALA A 87 -4.35 7.43 -6.69
N VAL A 88 -4.84 8.15 -7.69
CA VAL A 88 -6.21 8.71 -7.67
C VAL A 88 -7.24 7.61 -7.50
N VAL A 89 -7.12 6.49 -8.22
CA VAL A 89 -8.05 5.35 -8.07
C VAL A 89 -7.98 4.75 -6.67
N TYR A 90 -6.77 4.53 -6.15
CA TYR A 90 -6.59 4.05 -4.77
C TYR A 90 -7.27 4.97 -3.75
N PHE A 91 -6.98 6.28 -3.81
CA PHE A 91 -7.57 7.25 -2.89
C PHE A 91 -9.09 7.37 -3.07
N ALA A 92 -9.60 7.33 -4.29
CA ALA A 92 -11.04 7.35 -4.55
C ALA A 92 -11.75 6.17 -3.87
N ILE A 93 -11.22 4.96 -3.99
CA ILE A 93 -11.80 3.77 -3.34
C ILE A 93 -11.72 3.88 -1.82
N VAL A 94 -10.56 4.27 -1.28
CA VAL A 94 -10.37 4.39 0.17
C VAL A 94 -11.25 5.48 0.79
N ILE A 95 -11.39 6.62 0.12
CA ILE A 95 -12.24 7.74 0.57
C ILE A 95 -13.72 7.36 0.47
N ALA A 96 -14.14 6.77 -0.66
CA ALA A 96 -15.54 6.35 -0.86
C ALA A 96 -15.97 5.25 0.13
N THR A 97 -15.07 4.35 0.49
CA THR A 97 -15.36 3.25 1.42
C THR A 97 -15.30 3.67 2.90
N GLY A 98 -14.77 4.85 3.21
CA GLY A 98 -14.62 5.33 4.58
C GLY A 98 -13.69 4.47 5.45
N ALA A 99 -12.83 3.66 4.81
CA ALA A 99 -11.94 2.70 5.47
C ALA A 99 -10.89 3.35 6.38
N ILE A 100 -10.69 4.67 6.24
CA ILE A 100 -9.92 5.47 7.18
C ILE A 100 -10.90 6.01 8.22
N PRO A 101 -10.99 5.42 9.43
CA PRO A 101 -11.68 6.09 10.51
C PRO A 101 -10.92 7.41 10.77
N ARG A 102 -11.60 8.51 10.49
CA ARG A 102 -11.18 9.88 10.81
C ARG A 102 -10.95 10.14 12.32
N GLY A 103 -11.44 9.24 13.18
CA GLY A 103 -11.31 9.32 14.64
C GLY A 103 -9.89 9.09 15.20
N PRO A 104 -9.21 7.96 14.87
CA PRO A 104 -7.86 7.66 15.36
C PRO A 104 -6.78 8.67 14.95
N LEU A 105 -6.84 9.22 13.73
CA LEU A 105 -5.91 10.25 13.26
C LEU A 105 -5.98 11.52 14.14
N MET A 106 -7.19 11.96 14.49
CA MET A 106 -7.41 13.08 15.40
C MET A 106 -6.95 12.76 16.83
N GLN A 107 -7.11 11.51 17.27
CA GLN A 107 -6.75 11.07 18.61
C GLN A 107 -5.22 10.92 18.80
N MET A 108 -4.48 10.53 17.75
CA MET A 108 -3.01 10.50 17.76
C MET A 108 -2.39 11.90 17.72
N LEU A 109 -2.98 12.84 16.96
CA LEU A 109 -2.57 14.26 16.98
C LEU A 109 -2.78 14.91 18.35
N ARG A 110 -3.82 14.49 19.07
CA ARG A 110 -4.15 15.01 20.40
C ARG A 110 -3.24 14.45 21.51
N ARG A 111 -2.57 13.31 21.29
CA ARG A 111 -1.66 12.66 22.27
C ARG A 111 -0.23 13.23 22.28
N ARG A 112 0.14 14.09 21.33
CA ARG A 112 1.45 14.78 21.29
C ARG A 112 1.49 16.13 22.03
N ARG A 113 0.42 16.50 22.74
CA ARG A 113 0.35 17.71 23.60
C ARG A 113 0.29 17.39 25.09
N GLY A 114 0.95 16.32 25.53
CA GLY A 114 1.13 15.97 26.94
C GLY A 114 2.61 15.80 27.22
#